data_AF-A0A226N733-F1
#
_entry.id   AF-A0A226N733-F1
#
_cell.length_a   1.000
_cell.length_b   1.000
_cell.length_c   1.000
_cell.angle_alpha   90.00
_cell.angle_beta   90.00
_cell.angle_gamma   90.00
#
_symmetry.space_group_name_H-M   'P 1'
#
loop_
_entity.id
_entity.type
_entity.pdbx_description
1 polymer ?
#
loop_
_entity_poly.entity_id
_entity_poly.type
_entity_poly.pdbx_seq_one_letter_code
_entity_poly.pdbx_strand_id
1 'polypeptide(L)' 'NEFIYRNQNGSVILRNVETNNSTVLIENKKIVSLKAVRYEVSPDREYALFAFNVEPVSK' A
#
# COMPACT_ATOMS: atom_id res chain seq x y z
N ASN A 1 -16.03 11.00 -0.88
CA ASN A 1 -15.80 9.54 -0.98
C ASN A 1 -14.40 9.24 -1.51
N GLU A 2 -13.67 8.34 -0.85
CA GLU A 2 -12.30 7.97 -1.24
C GLU A 2 -12.06 6.48 -0.97
N PHE A 3 -11.19 5.85 -1.77
CA PHE A 3 -10.80 4.46 -1.55
C PHE A 3 -9.34 4.21 -1.92
N ILE A 4 -8.76 3.17 -1.34
CA ILE A 4 -7.38 2.75 -1.59
C ILE A 4 -7.39 1.49 -2.45
N TYR A 5 -6.52 1.44 -3.45
CA TYR A 5 -6.34 0.26 -4.30
C TYR A 5 -4.90 0.14 -4.79
N ARG A 6 -4.50 -1.07 -5.19
CA ARG A 6 -3.24 -1.31 -5.89
C ARG A 6 -3.47 -1.19 -7.39
N ASN A 7 -2.72 -0.33 -8.06
CA ASN A 7 -2.83 -0.16 -9.52
C ASN A 7 -2.02 -1.21 -10.28
N GLN A 8 -2.13 -1.21 -11.62
CA GLN A 8 -1.42 -2.14 -12.49
C GLN A 8 0.11 -2.00 -12.42
N ASN A 9 0.62 -0.80 -12.10
CA ASN A 9 2.05 -0.55 -11.90
C ASN A 9 2.54 -1.08 -10.53
N GLY A 10 1.65 -1.63 -9.71
CA GLY A 10 1.94 -2.21 -8.40
C GLY A 10 1.99 -1.22 -7.25
N SER A 11 1.78 0.08 -7.51
CA SER A 11 1.73 1.13 -6.48
C SER A 11 0.37 1.18 -5.80
N VAL A 12 0.35 1.61 -4.55
CA VAL A 12 -0.88 1.82 -3.76
C VAL A 12 -1.33 3.25 -3.93
N ILE A 13 -2.58 3.41 -4.35
CA ILE A 13 -3.18 4.68 -4.76
C ILE A 13 -4.38 4.98 -3.89
N LEU A 14 -4.49 6.22 -3.42
CA LEU A 14 -5.72 6.81 -2.91
C LEU A 14 -6.45 7.49 -4.06
N ARG A 15 -7.71 7.09 -4.32
CA ARG A 15 -8.58 7.71 -5.31
C ARG A 15 -9.68 8.50 -4.62
N ASN A 16 -9.80 9.77 -4.96
CA ASN A 16 -10.97 10.57 -4.65
C ASN A 16 -11.98 10.45 -5.80
N VAL A 17 -13.18 9.94 -5.52
CA VAL A 17 -14.18 9.66 -6.58
C VAL A 17 -14.92 10.91 -7.05
N GLU A 18 -14.95 11.96 -6.22
CA GLU A 18 -15.66 13.20 -6.54
C GLU A 18 -14.81 14.08 -7.46
N THR A 19 -13.52 14.21 -7.15
CA THR A 19 -12.59 15.07 -7.88
C THR A 19 -11.81 14.34 -8.97
N ASN A 20 -11.85 13.00 -8.99
CA ASN A 20 -11.01 12.18 -9.85
C ASN A 20 -9.50 12.42 -9.66
N ASN A 21 -9.09 12.94 -8.51
CA ASN A 21 -7.68 13.05 -8.14
C ASN A 21 -7.18 11.73 -7.56
N SER A 22 -5.92 11.42 -7.85
CA SER A 22 -5.23 10.25 -7.32
C SER A 22 -3.92 10.64 -6.67
N THR A 23 -3.64 10.07 -5.50
CA THR A 23 -2.39 10.27 -4.75
C THR A 23 -1.69 8.93 -4.57
N VAL A 24 -0.37 8.89 -4.78
CA VAL A 24 0.43 7.68 -4.51
C VAL A 24 0.72 7.63 -3.01
N LEU A 25 0.22 6.60 -2.33
CA LEU A 25 0.50 6.37 -0.91
C LEU A 25 1.75 5.50 -0.72
N ILE A 26 1.92 4.49 -1.57
CA ILE A 26 3.09 3.61 -1.55
C ILE A 26 3.56 3.35 -2.97
N GLU A 27 4.80 3.74 -3.26
CA GLU A 27 5.43 3.42 -4.54
C GLU A 27 5.74 1.93 -4.65
N ASN A 28 5.46 1.32 -5.81
CA ASN A 28 5.80 -0.07 -6.09
C ASN A 28 7.29 -0.37 -5.84
N LYS A 29 8.18 0.58 -6.15
CA LYS A 29 9.62 0.46 -5.92
C LYS A 29 9.93 0.15 -4.45
N LYS A 30 9.24 0.81 -3.50
CA LYS A 30 9.45 0.57 -2.06
C LYS A 30 9.00 -0.82 -1.64
N ILE A 31 7.85 -1.28 -2.14
CA ILE A 31 7.31 -2.63 -1.88
C ILE A 31 8.30 -3.70 -2.38
N VAL A 32 8.79 -3.55 -3.61
CA VAL A 32 9.73 -4.50 -4.22
C VAL A 32 11.08 -4.47 -3.51
N SER A 33 11.63 -3.28 -3.23
CA SER A 33 12.92 -3.14 -2.53
C SER A 33 12.90 -3.75 -1.13
N LEU A 34 11.81 -3.60 -0.38
CA LEU A 34 11.64 -4.20 0.94
C LEU A 34 11.29 -5.69 0.88
N LYS A 35 11.01 -6.24 -0.32
CA LYS A 35 10.42 -7.58 -0.50
C LYS A 35 9.20 -7.79 0.41
N ALA A 36 8.37 -6.75 0.51
CA ALA A 36 7.21 -6.77 1.39
C ALA A 36 6.13 -7.71 0.83
N VAL A 37 5.64 -8.62 1.68
CA VAL A 37 4.59 -9.59 1.34
C VAL A 37 3.19 -9.07 1.66
N ARG A 38 3.09 -8.12 2.60
CA ARG A 38 1.86 -7.40 2.96
C ARG A 38 2.21 -5.97 3.36
N TYR A 39 1.25 -5.07 3.17
CA TYR A 39 1.32 -3.70 3.65
C TYR A 39 -0.05 -3.25 4.14
N GLU A 40 -0.05 -2.31 5.07
CA GLU A 40 -1.26 -1.67 5.59
C GLU A 40 -1.02 -0.17 5.72
N VAL A 41 -2.02 0.63 5.38
CA VAL A 41 -1.97 2.08 5.49
C VAL A 41 -2.76 2.48 6.73
N SER A 42 -2.22 3.38 7.55
CA SER A 42 -2.91 3.89 8.73
C SER A 42 -4.20 4.65 8.36
N PRO A 43 -5.18 4.74 9.27
CA PRO A 43 -6.43 5.46 8.98
C PRO A 43 -6.25 6.93 8.60
N ASP A 44 -5.25 7.60 9.18
CA ASP A 44 -4.84 8.98 8.87
C ASP A 44 -3.97 9.09 7.61
N ARG A 45 -3.51 7.97 7.05
CA ARG A 45 -2.71 7.84 5.82
C ARG A 45 -1.31 8.42 5.87
N GLU A 46 -0.85 8.80 7.05
CA GLU A 46 0.51 9.32 7.27
C GLU A 46 1.54 8.20 7.40
N TYR A 47 1.11 6.98 7.74
CA TYR A 47 1.99 5.85 7.97
C TYR A 47 1.58 4.62 7.15
N ALA A 48 2.58 3.81 6.82
CA ALA A 48 2.39 2.50 6.23
C ALA A 48 3.23 1.45 6.96
N LEU A 49 2.59 0.37 7.39
CA LEU A 49 3.23 -0.81 7.94
C LEU A 49 3.59 -1.77 6.79
N PHE A 50 4.79 -2.31 6.81
CA PHE A 50 5.25 -3.31 5.84
C PHE A 50 5.61 -4.60 6.57
N ALA A 51 5.03 -5.72 6.14
CA ALA A 51 5.44 -7.04 6.59
C ALA A 51 6.37 -7.65 5.54
N PHE A 52 7.57 -8.04 5.97
CA PHE A 52 8.60 -8.69 5.17
C PHE A 52 9.21 -9.83 6.00
N ASN A 53 9.86 -10.80 5.34
CA ASN A 53 10.46 -11.98 5.99
C ASN A 53 9.48 -12.72 6.92
N VAL A 54 8.23 -12.90 6.48
CA VAL A 54 7.22 -13.61 7.27
C VAL A 54 7.55 -15.10 7.29
N GLU A 55 7.80 -15.63 8.48
CA GLU A 55 8.04 -17.05 8.73
C GLU A 55 6.87 -17.68 9.48
N PRO A 56 6.49 -18.93 9.17
CA PRO A 56 5.48 -19.65 9.94
C PRO A 56 6.01 -20.00 11.34
N VAL A 57 5.22 -19.76 12.39
CA VAL A 57 5.66 -19.98 13.79
C VAL A 57 5.57 -21.45 14.22
N SER A 58 4.74 -22.25 13.55
CA SER A 58 4.62 -23.72 13.62
C SER A 58 3.53 -24.12 12.62
N LYS A 59 3.58 -25.34 12.07
CA LYS A 59 2.39 -25.92 11.40
C LYS A 59 1.33 -26.28 12.44
#